data_AF-A0A498QNH6-F1
#
_entry.id   AF-A0A498QNH6-F1
#
_cell.length_a   1.000
_cell.length_b   1.000
_cell.length_c   1.000
_cell.angle_alpha   90.00
_cell.angle_beta   90.00
_cell.angle_gamma   90.00
#
_symmetry.space_group_name_H-M   'P 1'
#
loop_
_entity.id
_entity.type
_entity.pdbx_description
1 polymer ?
#
loop_
_entity_poly.entity_id
_entity_poly.type
_entity_poly.pdbx_seq_one_letter_code
_entity_poly.pdbx_strand_id
1 'polypeptide(L)'
;MSYLVAVPEAVGAAATKVAGFGASLSNANASAAVATTGLLATGGDEVSAAIASLFSAHGQAYQEVAAQMTAFHDRFVQALTAGAGAYAHAEAANASPLQPCSKTCSARSTPPPRPCWGVR
;
A
#
# COMPACT_ATOMS: atom_id res chain seq x y z
N MET A 1 28.55 5.50 -2.32
CA MET A 1 27.77 4.26 -2.06
C MET A 1 26.50 4.66 -1.32
N SER A 2 25.33 4.53 -1.93
CA SER A 2 24.05 4.73 -1.24
C SER A 2 23.67 3.43 -0.52
N TYR A 3 23.51 3.48 0.79
CA TYR A 3 22.93 2.37 1.55
C TYR A 3 21.40 2.48 1.50
N LEU A 4 20.71 1.37 1.22
CA LEU A 4 19.26 1.29 1.24
C LEU A 4 18.87 0.47 2.48
N VAL A 5 18.00 1.04 3.33
CA VAL A 5 17.39 0.34 4.47
C VAL A 5 15.89 0.25 4.19
N ALA A 6 15.36 -0.97 4.19
CA ALA A 6 13.92 -1.23 4.08
C ALA A 6 13.43 -1.87 5.38
N VAL A 7 12.26 -1.43 5.85
CA VAL A 7 11.55 -2.06 6.99
C VAL A 7 10.27 -2.66 6.43
N PRO A 8 10.21 -3.98 6.17
CA PRO A 8 9.09 -4.61 5.48
C PRO A 8 7.72 -4.27 6.09
N GLU A 9 7.63 -4.23 7.42
CA GLU A 9 6.41 -3.91 8.16
C GLU A 9 5.94 -2.47 7.90
N ALA A 10 6.88 -1.52 7.80
CA ALA A 10 6.56 -0.14 7.48
C ALA A 10 6.06 0.01 6.04
N VAL A 11 6.64 -0.74 5.10
CA VAL A 11 6.20 -0.76 3.70
C VAL A 11 4.80 -1.39 3.59
N GLY A 12 4.54 -2.49 4.30
CA GLY A 12 3.22 -3.11 4.38
C GLY A 12 2.17 -2.18 4.98
N ALA A 13 2.48 -1.49 6.08
CA ALA A 13 1.60 -0.50 6.68
C ALA A 13 1.31 0.68 5.74
N ALA A 14 2.32 1.13 4.98
CA ALA A 14 2.15 2.16 3.96
C ALA A 14 1.21 1.68 2.84
N ALA A 15 1.35 0.43 2.36
CA ALA A 15 0.45 -0.14 1.36
C ALA A 15 -1.02 -0.13 1.80
N THR A 16 -1.29 -0.52 3.05
CA THR A 16 -2.64 -0.46 3.62
C THR A 16 -3.19 0.97 3.67
N LYS A 17 -2.37 1.95 4.06
CA LYS A 17 -2.80 3.36 4.09
C LYS A 17 -3.11 3.89 2.68
N VAL A 18 -2.25 3.59 1.72
CA VAL A 18 -2.43 3.99 0.32
C VAL A 18 -3.70 3.38 -0.25
N ALA A 19 -3.98 2.10 0.01
CA ALA A 19 -5.24 1.45 -0.38
C ALA A 19 -6.46 2.18 0.21
N GLY A 20 -6.37 2.62 1.46
CA GLY A 20 -7.40 3.43 2.10
C GLY A 20 -7.65 4.75 1.36
N PHE A 21 -6.60 5.44 0.92
CA PHE A 21 -6.73 6.65 0.10
C PHE A 21 -7.40 6.38 -1.25
N GLY A 22 -7.04 5.29 -1.93
CA GLY A 22 -7.69 4.88 -3.17
C GLY A 22 -9.19 4.66 -2.99
N ALA A 23 -9.58 3.97 -1.91
CA ALA A 23 -10.99 3.74 -1.59
C ALA A 23 -11.75 5.04 -1.31
N SER A 24 -11.17 5.96 -0.52
CA SER A 24 -11.78 7.27 -0.26
C SER A 24 -11.94 8.10 -1.54
N LEU A 25 -10.93 8.08 -2.42
CA LEU A 25 -10.97 8.80 -3.69
C LEU A 25 -12.00 8.22 -4.65
N SER A 26 -12.09 6.88 -4.77
CA SER A 26 -13.10 6.22 -5.59
C SER A 26 -14.51 6.55 -5.12
N ASN A 27 -14.74 6.60 -3.80
CA ASN A 27 -16.04 6.98 -3.24
C ASN A 27 -16.38 8.44 -3.52
N ALA A 28 -15.41 9.34 -3.37
CA ALA A 28 -15.59 10.76 -3.70
C ALA A 28 -15.90 10.98 -5.19
N ASN A 29 -15.23 10.26 -6.09
CA ASN A 29 -15.51 10.35 -7.53
C ASN A 29 -16.91 9.84 -7.87
N ALA A 30 -17.33 8.73 -7.25
CA ALA A 30 -18.66 8.18 -7.44
C ALA A 30 -19.77 9.11 -6.90
N SER A 31 -19.57 9.74 -5.75
CA SER A 31 -20.55 10.68 -5.19
C SER A 31 -20.70 11.96 -6.03
N ALA A 32 -19.61 12.41 -6.66
CA ALA A 32 -19.62 13.57 -7.55
C ALA A 32 -20.13 13.26 -8.97
N ALA A 33 -20.22 11.99 -9.37
CA ALA A 33 -20.48 11.60 -10.76
C ALA A 33 -21.82 12.14 -11.28
N VAL A 34 -22.91 11.94 -10.54
CA VAL A 34 -24.25 12.38 -10.99
C VAL A 34 -24.31 13.91 -11.07
N ALA A 35 -23.77 14.60 -10.07
CA ALA A 35 -23.81 16.06 -10.00
C ALA A 35 -23.01 16.74 -11.12
N THR A 36 -21.95 16.11 -11.60
CA THR A 36 -21.05 16.68 -12.63
C THR A 36 -21.39 16.24 -14.04
N THR A 37 -22.09 15.11 -14.23
CA THR A 37 -22.46 14.59 -15.56
C THR A 37 -23.92 14.87 -15.94
N GLY A 38 -24.79 15.11 -14.96
CA GLY A 38 -26.22 15.37 -15.16
C GLY A 38 -26.61 16.84 -15.05
N LEU A 39 -25.73 17.77 -15.47
CA LEU A 39 -25.98 19.20 -15.31
C LEU A 39 -27.18 19.65 -16.16
N LEU A 40 -28.10 20.40 -15.54
CA LEU A 40 -29.29 20.94 -16.19
C LEU A 40 -29.07 22.41 -16.56
N ALA A 41 -29.60 22.84 -17.71
CA ALA A 41 -29.56 24.24 -18.13
C ALA A 41 -30.48 25.10 -17.26
N THR A 42 -29.91 26.07 -16.53
CA THR A 42 -30.67 26.91 -15.59
C THR A 42 -31.28 28.16 -16.23
N GLY A 43 -30.68 28.68 -17.31
CA GLY A 43 -31.17 29.89 -18.00
C GLY A 43 -32.29 29.66 -19.02
N GLY A 44 -32.61 28.40 -19.34
CA GLY A 44 -33.64 28.03 -20.32
C GLY A 44 -33.31 28.39 -21.78
N ASP A 45 -32.17 29.03 -22.03
CA ASP A 45 -31.68 29.43 -23.34
C ASP A 45 -30.65 28.43 -23.90
N GLU A 46 -30.37 28.57 -25.20
CA GLU A 46 -29.45 27.70 -25.93
C GLU A 46 -27.99 27.82 -25.44
N VAL A 47 -27.57 28.98 -24.92
CA VAL A 47 -26.22 29.17 -24.38
C VAL A 47 -26.09 28.42 -23.06
N SER A 48 -27.08 28.53 -22.17
CA SER A 48 -27.15 27.73 -20.94
C SER A 48 -27.17 26.23 -21.22
N ALA A 49 -27.88 25.80 -22.26
CA ALA A 49 -27.88 24.40 -22.69
C ALA A 49 -26.52 23.94 -23.22
N ALA A 50 -25.85 24.76 -24.04
CA ALA A 50 -24.51 24.46 -24.53
C ALA A 50 -23.47 24.40 -23.41
N ILE A 51 -23.54 25.31 -22.43
CA ILE A 51 -22.67 25.30 -21.24
C ILE A 51 -22.91 24.04 -20.40
N ALA A 52 -24.18 23.69 -20.14
CA ALA A 52 -24.51 22.47 -19.39
C ALA A 52 -23.97 21.22 -20.10
N SER A 53 -24.13 21.13 -21.42
CA SER A 53 -23.59 20.04 -22.24
C SER A 53 -22.06 19.95 -22.16
N LEU A 54 -21.35 21.08 -22.26
CA LEU A 54 -19.90 21.13 -22.17
C LEU A 54 -19.39 20.58 -20.83
N PHE A 55 -19.98 21.05 -19.72
CA PHE A 55 -19.57 20.59 -18.38
C PHE A 55 -19.94 19.13 -18.13
N SER A 56 -21.11 18.69 -18.58
CA SER A 56 -21.50 17.26 -18.51
C SER A 56 -20.52 16.37 -19.27
N ALA A 57 -20.12 16.76 -20.48
CA ALA A 57 -19.13 16.02 -21.28
C ALA A 57 -17.76 16.00 -20.59
N HIS A 58 -17.34 17.12 -19.99
CA HIS A 58 -16.11 17.16 -19.20
C HIS A 58 -16.18 16.25 -17.97
N GLY A 59 -17.33 16.23 -17.27
CA GLY A 59 -17.57 15.32 -16.16
C GLY A 59 -17.47 13.85 -16.57
N GLN A 60 -18.01 13.48 -17.74
CA GLN A 60 -17.92 12.12 -18.27
C GLN A 60 -16.47 11.72 -18.57
N ALA A 61 -15.72 12.59 -19.27
CA ALA A 61 -14.30 12.35 -19.55
C ALA A 61 -13.47 12.23 -18.27
N TYR A 62 -13.77 13.05 -17.25
CA TYR A 62 -13.14 12.94 -15.93
C TYR A 62 -13.41 11.58 -15.29
N GLN A 63 -14.65 11.07 -15.34
CA GLN A 63 -15.00 9.76 -14.77
C GLN A 63 -14.30 8.60 -15.47
N GLU A 64 -14.09 8.68 -16.79
CA GLU A 64 -13.31 7.70 -17.54
C GLU A 64 -11.85 7.65 -17.08
N VAL A 65 -11.21 8.82 -16.90
CA VAL A 65 -9.85 8.92 -16.38
C VAL A 65 -9.78 8.46 -14.92
N ALA A 66 -10.77 8.80 -14.09
CA ALA A 66 -10.86 8.36 -12.71
C ALA A 66 -10.90 6.81 -12.62
N ALA A 67 -11.63 6.14 -13.50
CA ALA A 67 -11.65 4.67 -13.56
C ALA A 67 -10.27 4.08 -13.92
N GLN A 68 -9.56 4.68 -14.88
CA GLN A 68 -8.19 4.26 -15.23
C GLN A 68 -7.23 4.46 -14.05
N MET A 69 -7.37 5.57 -13.33
CA MET A 69 -6.56 5.87 -12.15
C MET A 69 -6.81 4.87 -11.02
N THR A 70 -8.06 4.46 -10.77
CA THR A 70 -8.37 3.40 -9.80
C THR A 70 -7.67 2.10 -10.16
N ALA A 71 -7.74 1.67 -11.43
CA ALA A 71 -7.05 0.45 -11.87
C ALA A 71 -5.53 0.53 -11.74
N PHE A 72 -4.93 1.70 -11.99
CA PHE A 72 -3.51 1.94 -11.75
C PHE A 72 -3.18 1.88 -10.25
N HIS A 73 -4.00 2.52 -9.42
CA HIS A 73 -3.83 2.56 -7.97
C HIS A 73 -3.85 1.14 -7.37
N ASP A 74 -4.77 0.28 -7.82
CA ASP A 74 -4.85 -1.10 -7.35
C ASP A 74 -3.55 -1.88 -7.65
N ARG A 75 -3.01 -1.72 -8.87
CA ARG A 75 -1.72 -2.33 -9.26
C ARG A 75 -0.56 -1.76 -8.45
N PHE A 76 -0.59 -0.46 -8.16
CA PHE A 76 0.43 0.18 -7.33
C PHE A 76 0.43 -0.38 -5.90
N VAL A 77 -0.74 -0.51 -5.28
CA VAL A 77 -0.88 -1.13 -3.95
C VAL A 77 -0.41 -2.58 -3.97
N GLN A 78 -0.81 -3.36 -4.98
CA GLN A 78 -0.35 -4.74 -5.15
C GLN A 78 1.19 -4.83 -5.25
N ALA A 79 1.81 -3.98 -6.06
CA ALA A 79 3.25 -3.93 -6.20
C ALA A 79 3.95 -3.56 -4.88
N LEU A 80 3.39 -2.61 -4.13
CA LEU A 80 3.94 -2.19 -2.84
C LEU A 80 3.85 -3.30 -1.79
N THR A 81 2.72 -4.00 -1.72
CA THR A 81 2.54 -5.18 -0.85
C THR A 81 3.47 -6.32 -1.24
N ALA A 82 3.62 -6.61 -2.53
CA ALA A 82 4.56 -7.62 -3.01
C ALA A 82 6.02 -7.25 -2.69
N GLY A 83 6.38 -5.97 -2.82
CA GLY A 83 7.70 -5.47 -2.45
C GLY A 83 7.99 -5.64 -0.96
N ALA A 84 7.03 -5.34 -0.07
CA ALA A 84 7.16 -5.60 1.36
C ALA A 84 7.44 -7.09 1.64
N GLY A 85 6.67 -7.99 1.00
CA GLY A 85 6.89 -9.42 1.10
C GLY A 85 8.27 -9.86 0.61
N ALA A 86 8.76 -9.29 -0.49
CA ALA A 86 10.07 -9.61 -1.04
C ALA A 86 11.22 -9.24 -0.09
N TYR A 87 11.15 -8.07 0.56
CA TYR A 87 12.15 -7.68 1.56
C TYR A 87 12.10 -8.59 2.80
N ALA A 88 10.90 -8.92 3.30
CA ALA A 88 10.76 -9.85 4.42
C ALA A 88 11.30 -11.25 4.10
N HIS A 89 11.06 -11.74 2.87
CA HIS A 89 11.62 -13.01 2.40
C HIS A 89 13.15 -12.96 2.31
N ALA A 90 13.73 -11.86 1.86
CA ALA A 90 15.18 -11.68 1.81
C ALA A 90 15.81 -11.70 3.21
N GLU A 91 15.19 -11.03 4.20
CA GLU A 91 15.64 -11.08 5.59
C GLU A 91 15.60 -12.51 6.16
N ALA A 92 14.50 -13.24 5.93
CA ALA A 92 14.37 -14.62 6.37
C ALA A 92 15.41 -15.55 5.73
N ALA A 93 15.62 -15.44 4.41
CA ALA A 93 16.60 -16.24 3.67
C ALA A 93 18.03 -16.01 4.17
N ASN A 94 18.38 -14.76 4.50
CA ASN A 94 19.69 -14.41 5.05
C ASN A 94 19.85 -14.86 6.52
N ALA A 95 18.76 -14.91 7.30
CA ALA A 95 18.79 -15.38 8.68
C ALA A 95 18.85 -16.92 8.80
N SER A 96 18.22 -17.67 7.88
CA SER A 96 18.18 -19.14 7.88
C SER A 96 19.53 -19.84 8.08
N PRO A 97 20.61 -19.52 7.33
CA PRO A 97 21.90 -20.20 7.49
C PRO A 97 22.59 -19.91 8.83
N LEU A 98 22.20 -18.85 9.54
CA LEU A 98 22.76 -18.46 10.83
C LEU A 98 22.04 -19.11 12.02
N GLN A 99 20.86 -19.70 11.83
CA GLN A 99 20.08 -20.34 12.90
C GLN A 99 20.75 -21.54 13.58
N PRO A 100 21.47 -22.44 12.88
CA PRO A 100 22.21 -23.51 13.54
C PRO A 100 23.32 -22.93 14.43
N CYS A 101 24.04 -21.94 13.91
CA CYS A 101 25.12 -21.27 14.62
C CYS A 101 24.61 -20.56 15.88
N SER A 102 23.50 -19.81 15.81
CA SER A 102 22.95 -19.09 16.97
C SER A 102 22.56 -20.02 18.13
N LYS A 103 21.97 -21.19 17.83
CA LYS A 103 21.62 -22.22 18.81
C LYS A 103 22.86 -22.86 19.45
N THR A 104 23.90 -23.12 18.68
CA THR A 104 25.15 -23.69 19.21
C THR A 104 26.04 -22.66 19.91
N CYS A 105 26.05 -21.40 19.46
CA CYS A 105 26.79 -20.31 20.09
C CYS A 105 26.18 -19.93 21.45
N SER A 106 24.84 -19.92 21.56
CA SER A 106 24.17 -19.71 22.86
C SER A 106 24.38 -20.89 23.80
N ALA A 107 24.38 -22.13 23.29
CA ALA A 107 24.73 -23.31 24.09
C ALA A 107 26.18 -23.25 24.61
N ARG A 108 27.12 -22.74 23.80
CA ARG A 108 28.53 -22.59 24.18
C ARG A 108 28.79 -21.47 25.19
N SER A 109 27.97 -20.42 25.21
CA SER A 109 28.09 -19.34 26.21
C SER A 109 27.52 -19.72 27.58
N THR A 110 26.78 -20.83 27.68
CA THR A 110 26.23 -21.30 28.94
C THR A 110 27.25 -22.21 29.62
N PRO A 111 27.84 -21.82 30.78
CA PRO A 111 28.82 -22.66 31.46
C PRO A 111 28.17 -24.00 31.87
N PRO A 112 28.89 -25.14 31.79
CA PRO A 112 28.34 -26.42 32.22
C PRO A 112 27.93 -26.34 33.70
N PRO A 113 26.86 -27.06 34.11
CA PRO A 113 26.47 -27.10 35.52
C PRO A 113 27.65 -27.59 36.36
N ARG A 114 28.01 -26.80 37.37
CA ARG A 114 29.10 -27.14 38.29
C ARG A 114 28.76 -28.47 38.97
N PRO A 115 29.62 -29.50 38.92
CA PRO A 115 29.35 -30.73 39.63
C PRO A 115 29.35 -30.45 41.13
N CYS A 116 28.28 -30.85 41.82
CA CYS A 116 28.13 -30.76 43.27
C CYS A 116 29.07 -31.75 43.96
N TRP A 117 30.40 -31.58 43.84
CA TRP A 117 31.34 -32.26 44.71
C TRP A 117 31.26 -31.61 46.09
N GLY A 118 30.62 -32.35 47.01
CA GLY A 118 30.29 -31.91 48.36
C GLY A 118 31.50 -31.46 49.16
N VAL A 119 31.33 -30.32 49.84
CA VAL A 119 32.16 -29.91 50.96
C VAL A 119 31.80 -30.81 52.13
N ARG A 120 32.71 -31.71 52.49
CA ARG A 120 32.68 -32.43 53.76
C ARG A 120 33.22 -31.54 54.86
#